data_AF-A0A933XPF2-F1
#
_entry.id   AF-A0A933XPF2-F1
#
_cell.length_a   1.000
_cell.length_b   1.000
_cell.length_c   1.000
_cell.angle_alpha   90.00
_cell.angle_beta   90.00
_cell.angle_gamma   90.00
#
_symmetry.space_group_name_H-M   'P 1'
#
loop_
_entity.id
_entity.type
_entity.pdbx_description
1 polymer ?
#
loop_
_entity_poly.entity_id
_entity_poly.type
_entity_poly.pdbx_seq_one_letter_code
_entity_poly.pdbx_strand_id
1 'polypeptide(L)'
;MPRPVSRAYFNHELPEEVRITPELCRLFGYYVSEGYSRKEIDFCFNKREIPYIDDVKNLMKQIFGIDADRIRNVTSNATNIIYYAKPLADFFANYCGKGAHAKHVPEFLFEAPKEYFIEFFRGYFAGDGYQDKKGKIEATSVSKRLILELHWLSRMHGFKSFFHSFAVPAGRTINNGKPLSETIAWRLGFGKTQNPLHPACGKQSVKRAKIIKITKKAFDGYVYDFCGCENEAFFGGETPLLLHNTNRPDVLDPALLRPGRFDRRIVVDQPDIKDREEILKVHARNKPLSKDVDFEKVARQTSGFVGADLENLMNEAAILAARHNKKKVGMKEVEHSIEKVLMGPERKSKVLSKREKDITAYHEVGHALVAYMTPGCDPVHKVSIISRGMALGVTWFMPEEDKHLYSKSKFEAELASLLGGYVSEELTFGRENVTTGASNDLERATEIARKMVTMYGMSELGPVIYGDHHREIFLGRDFGHVRNYSEEISSKIDSEIHRFIEKAYEKAKDILNKNKKKLGEIAVALLEKETITREEFLAFFQQSSAQMTPAT
;
A
#
# COMPACT_ATOMS: atom_id res chain seq x y z
N MET A 1 -22.68 -44.03 34.78
CA MET A 1 -21.80 -43.33 35.75
C MET A 1 -20.49 -42.98 35.05
N PRO A 2 -20.08 -41.70 34.98
CA PRO A 2 -18.74 -41.36 34.54
C PRO A 2 -17.74 -41.82 35.62
N ARG A 3 -16.62 -42.41 35.20
CA ARG A 3 -15.54 -42.87 36.09
C ARG A 3 -15.13 -41.72 37.04
N PRO A 4 -15.00 -41.94 38.36
CA PRO A 4 -14.58 -40.90 39.28
C PRO A 4 -13.18 -40.45 38.87
N VAL A 5 -13.04 -39.18 38.51
CA VAL A 5 -11.74 -38.52 38.38
C VAL A 5 -11.06 -38.67 39.74
N SER A 6 -9.92 -39.36 39.82
CA SER A 6 -9.31 -39.69 41.11
C SER A 6 -9.09 -38.41 41.92
N ARG A 7 -9.50 -38.40 43.20
CA ARG A 7 -9.39 -37.24 44.12
C ARG A 7 -8.00 -36.58 44.11
N ALA A 8 -6.94 -37.33 43.79
CA ALA A 8 -5.57 -36.85 43.65
C ALA A 8 -5.37 -35.62 42.74
N TYR A 9 -6.21 -35.41 41.72
CA TYR A 9 -6.07 -34.26 40.80
C TYR A 9 -6.37 -32.89 41.42
N PHE A 10 -7.01 -32.86 42.60
CA PHE A 10 -7.41 -31.64 43.31
C PHE A 10 -6.70 -31.48 44.66
N ASN A 11 -5.61 -32.24 44.90
CA ASN A 11 -4.90 -32.23 46.19
C ASN A 11 -4.01 -30.99 46.40
N HIS A 12 -3.72 -30.23 45.33
CA HIS A 12 -2.82 -29.08 45.39
C HIS A 12 -3.62 -27.78 45.47
N GLU A 13 -3.36 -26.98 46.50
CA GLU A 13 -3.76 -25.58 46.55
C GLU A 13 -2.77 -24.76 45.71
N LEU A 14 -3.19 -24.41 44.49
CA LEU A 14 -2.38 -23.59 43.58
C LEU A 14 -2.67 -22.10 43.83
N PRO A 15 -1.68 -21.21 43.63
CA PRO A 15 -1.91 -19.77 43.71
C PRO A 15 -2.87 -19.29 42.62
N GLU A 16 -3.75 -18.34 42.96
CA GLU A 16 -4.68 -17.72 41.99
C GLU A 16 -3.93 -16.85 40.96
N GLU A 17 -2.81 -16.25 41.38
CA GLU A 17 -1.96 -15.41 40.53
C GLU A 17 -0.51 -15.87 40.60
N VAL A 18 0.14 -15.96 39.44
CA VAL A 18 1.57 -16.29 39.31
C VAL A 18 2.29 -15.11 38.68
N ARG A 19 3.22 -14.51 39.42
CA ARG A 19 4.03 -13.40 38.90
C ARG A 19 5.02 -13.91 37.86
N ILE A 20 5.17 -13.17 36.76
CA ILE A 20 6.19 -13.45 35.75
C ILE A 20 7.55 -13.03 36.31
N THR A 21 8.39 -14.01 36.63
CA THR A 21 9.76 -13.78 37.11
C THR A 21 10.79 -14.54 36.24
N PRO A 22 12.09 -14.20 36.32
CA PRO A 22 13.14 -14.96 35.65
C PRO A 22 13.13 -16.46 36.04
N GLU A 23 12.83 -16.78 37.29
CA GLU A 23 12.70 -18.15 37.81
C GLU A 23 11.58 -18.93 37.10
N LEU A 24 10.41 -18.29 36.91
CA LEU A 24 9.32 -18.89 36.14
C LEU A 24 9.73 -19.11 34.68
N CYS A 25 10.47 -18.18 34.10
CA CYS A 25 10.99 -18.33 32.74
C CYS A 25 11.95 -19.51 32.63
N ARG A 26 12.84 -19.71 33.61
CA ARG A 26 13.71 -20.89 33.69
C ARG A 26 12.90 -22.19 33.77
N LEU A 27 11.83 -22.20 34.58
CA LEU A 27 10.93 -23.34 34.69
C LEU A 27 10.19 -23.65 33.38
N PHE A 28 9.74 -22.62 32.64
CA PHE A 28 9.21 -22.78 31.29
C PHE A 28 10.26 -23.35 30.32
N GLY A 29 11.53 -22.94 30.45
CA GLY A 29 12.64 -23.51 29.72
C GLY A 29 12.77 -25.02 29.93
N TYR A 30 12.78 -25.47 31.19
CA TYR A 30 12.79 -26.89 31.54
C TYR A 30 11.57 -27.64 31.01
N TYR A 31 10.40 -27.00 31.02
CA TYR A 31 9.21 -27.59 30.44
C TYR A 31 9.37 -27.78 28.93
N VAL A 32 9.92 -26.78 28.25
CA VAL A 32 10.10 -26.80 26.80
C VAL A 32 11.15 -27.83 26.36
N SER A 33 12.18 -28.10 27.14
CA SER A 33 13.10 -29.21 26.87
C SER A 33 12.50 -30.54 27.33
N GLU A 34 12.44 -30.77 28.65
CA GLU A 34 12.20 -32.08 29.27
C GLU A 34 10.78 -32.30 29.82
N GLY A 35 9.93 -31.27 29.74
CA GLY A 35 8.57 -31.31 30.26
C GLY A 35 7.54 -31.90 29.30
N TYR A 36 6.49 -32.47 29.89
CA TYR A 36 5.33 -32.99 29.19
C TYR A 36 4.04 -32.83 30.02
N SER A 37 2.97 -32.31 29.39
CA SER A 37 1.66 -32.12 30.02
C SER A 37 0.62 -33.11 29.49
N ARG A 38 -0.04 -33.86 30.38
CA ARG A 38 -1.26 -34.65 30.10
C ARG A 38 -2.37 -34.33 31.08
N LYS A 39 -2.54 -35.14 32.12
CA LYS A 39 -3.42 -34.85 33.26
C LYS A 39 -2.59 -34.38 34.45
N GLU A 40 -1.30 -34.73 34.42
CA GLU A 40 -0.19 -34.33 35.24
C GLU A 40 0.81 -33.52 34.42
N ILE A 41 1.71 -32.82 35.11
CA ILE A 41 2.96 -32.33 34.54
C ILE A 41 4.09 -33.27 34.97
N ASP A 42 4.91 -33.66 34.01
CA ASP A 42 6.03 -34.58 34.19
C ASP A 42 7.29 -33.96 33.56
N PHE A 43 8.40 -33.97 34.29
CA PHE A 43 9.73 -33.59 33.79
C PHE A 43 10.64 -34.81 33.81
N CYS A 44 11.25 -35.12 32.66
CA CYS A 44 12.10 -36.29 32.51
C CYS A 44 13.56 -35.90 32.31
N PHE A 45 14.41 -36.10 33.32
CA PHE A 45 15.85 -35.80 33.24
C PHE A 45 16.70 -37.07 33.25
N ASN A 46 17.98 -36.94 32.89
CA ASN A 46 18.95 -37.99 33.16
C ASN A 46 19.22 -38.07 34.67
N LYS A 47 19.39 -39.28 35.22
CA LYS A 47 19.70 -39.50 36.65
C LYS A 47 20.95 -38.76 37.14
N ARG A 48 21.89 -38.45 36.23
CA ARG A 48 23.13 -37.73 36.56
C ARG A 48 22.95 -36.21 36.60
N GLU A 49 21.82 -35.69 36.13
CA GLU A 49 21.49 -34.26 36.09
C GLU A 49 20.81 -33.80 37.39
N ILE A 50 21.39 -34.20 38.52
CA ILE A 50 20.90 -33.87 39.87
C ILE A 50 20.67 -32.35 40.04
N PRO A 51 21.55 -31.45 39.56
CA PRO A 51 21.34 -30.01 39.71
C PRO A 51 20.04 -29.51 39.05
N TYR A 52 19.66 -30.04 37.89
CA TYR A 52 18.45 -29.62 37.17
C TYR A 52 17.20 -30.20 37.81
N ILE A 53 17.27 -31.44 38.30
CA ILE A 53 16.20 -32.10 39.05
C ILE A 53 15.86 -31.29 40.31
N ASP A 54 16.87 -30.89 41.08
CA ASP A 54 16.66 -30.12 42.31
C ASP A 54 16.23 -28.68 42.00
N ASP A 55 16.73 -28.06 40.93
CA ASP A 55 16.29 -26.74 40.51
C ASP A 55 14.80 -26.74 40.13
N VAL A 56 14.33 -27.71 39.33
CA VAL A 56 12.90 -27.85 39.00
C VAL A 56 12.06 -28.04 40.27
N LYS A 57 12.48 -28.89 41.21
CA LYS A 57 11.76 -29.10 42.47
C LYS A 57 11.66 -27.81 43.29
N ASN A 58 12.76 -27.08 43.41
CA ASN A 58 12.81 -25.82 44.15
C ASN A 58 11.95 -24.74 43.49
N LEU A 59 12.01 -24.62 42.16
CA LEU A 59 11.19 -23.69 41.39
C LEU A 59 9.69 -24.00 41.53
N MET A 60 9.30 -25.27 41.44
CA MET A 60 7.91 -25.70 41.60
C MET A 60 7.39 -25.38 43.01
N LYS A 61 8.22 -25.60 44.04
CA LYS A 61 7.90 -25.25 45.43
C LYS A 61 7.82 -23.74 45.64
N GLN A 62 8.76 -22.98 45.10
CA GLN A 62 8.83 -21.52 45.25
C GLN A 62 7.70 -20.80 44.53
N ILE A 63 7.36 -21.23 43.31
CA ILE A 63 6.40 -20.53 42.44
C ILE A 63 4.97 -20.99 42.72
N PHE A 64 4.75 -22.28 42.91
CA PHE A 64 3.42 -22.87 43.03
C PHE A 64 3.11 -23.43 44.42
N GLY A 65 4.09 -23.45 45.34
CA GLY A 65 3.89 -23.99 46.69
C GLY A 65 3.80 -25.51 46.75
N ILE A 66 4.14 -26.23 45.68
CA ILE A 66 3.91 -27.68 45.59
C ILE A 66 5.21 -28.49 45.58
N ASP A 67 5.17 -29.62 46.30
CA ASP A 67 6.19 -30.66 46.23
C ASP A 67 5.79 -31.74 45.21
N ALA A 68 6.76 -32.48 44.67
CA ALA A 68 6.49 -33.52 43.68
C ALA A 68 5.69 -34.68 44.29
N ASP A 69 4.56 -35.04 43.69
CA ASP A 69 3.73 -36.16 44.16
C ASP A 69 4.44 -37.50 43.98
N ARG A 70 5.22 -37.63 42.90
CA ARG A 70 5.96 -38.87 42.64
C ARG A 70 7.22 -38.61 41.84
N ILE A 71 8.33 -39.18 42.34
CA ILE A 71 9.59 -39.25 41.61
C ILE A 71 9.81 -40.72 41.22
N ARG A 72 9.93 -41.03 39.93
CA ARG A 72 10.11 -42.40 39.44
C ARG A 72 11.36 -42.53 38.59
N ASN A 73 12.10 -43.61 38.80
CA ASN A 73 13.15 -44.04 37.88
C ASN A 73 12.53 -44.94 36.80
N VAL A 74 12.16 -44.38 35.66
CA VAL A 74 11.42 -45.11 34.60
C VAL A 74 12.33 -46.05 33.81
N THR A 75 13.62 -45.70 33.68
CA THR A 75 14.65 -46.55 33.05
C THR A 75 15.91 -46.61 33.93
N SER A 76 16.95 -47.33 33.49
CA SER A 76 18.26 -47.31 34.15
C SER A 76 18.86 -45.92 34.25
N ASN A 77 18.51 -44.98 33.35
CA ASN A 77 19.15 -43.68 33.21
C ASN A 77 18.23 -42.45 33.30
N ALA A 78 16.90 -42.60 33.39
CA ALA A 78 15.96 -41.47 33.45
C ALA A 78 15.20 -41.37 34.78
N THR A 79 14.95 -40.14 35.22
CA THR A 79 14.17 -39.77 36.40
C THR A 79 13.00 -38.88 35.97
N ASN A 80 11.78 -39.27 36.33
CA ASN A 80 10.56 -38.52 36.10
C ASN A 80 10.10 -37.85 37.39
N ILE A 81 9.83 -36.55 37.34
CA ILE A 81 9.30 -35.74 38.44
C ILE A 81 7.86 -35.37 38.09
N ILE A 82 6.91 -35.99 38.80
CA ILE A 82 5.48 -35.95 38.45
C ILE A 82 4.71 -35.14 39.47
N TYR A 83 3.91 -34.19 38.98
CA TYR A 83 2.94 -33.42 39.76
C TYR A 83 1.52 -33.64 39.19
N TYR A 84 0.64 -34.24 39.99
CA TYR A 84 -0.75 -34.55 39.66
C TYR A 84 -1.66 -33.32 39.79
N ALA A 85 -1.36 -32.25 39.04
CA ALA A 85 -2.14 -31.02 39.02
C ALA A 85 -2.56 -30.69 37.58
N LYS A 86 -3.84 -30.93 37.25
CA LYS A 86 -4.34 -30.66 35.89
C LYS A 86 -4.31 -29.17 35.51
N PRO A 87 -4.77 -28.23 36.36
CA PRO A 87 -4.68 -26.80 36.04
C PRO A 87 -3.24 -26.35 35.76
N LEU A 88 -2.27 -26.92 36.49
CA LEU A 88 -0.86 -26.64 36.27
C LEU A 88 -0.35 -27.23 34.95
N ALA A 89 -0.74 -28.46 34.61
CA ALA A 89 -0.40 -29.06 33.32
C ALA A 89 -0.94 -28.23 32.14
N ASP A 90 -2.18 -27.72 32.27
CA ASP A 90 -2.83 -26.85 31.29
C ASP A 90 -2.14 -25.47 31.22
N PHE A 91 -1.70 -24.91 32.35
CA PHE A 91 -0.90 -23.68 32.41
C PHE A 91 0.36 -23.76 31.55
N PHE A 92 1.19 -24.80 31.74
CA PHE A 92 2.40 -24.98 30.92
C PHE A 92 2.08 -25.24 29.44
N ALA A 93 1.06 -26.05 29.17
CA ALA A 93 0.66 -26.35 27.79
C ALA A 93 0.15 -25.11 27.05
N ASN A 94 -0.54 -24.19 27.72
CA ASN A 94 -1.06 -22.96 27.14
C ASN A 94 0.07 -21.99 26.76
N TYR A 95 1.07 -21.83 27.63
CA TYR A 95 2.16 -20.88 27.40
C TYR A 95 3.29 -21.43 26.50
N CYS A 96 3.55 -22.73 26.55
CA CYS A 96 4.71 -23.33 25.87
C CYS A 96 4.34 -24.38 24.82
N GLY A 97 3.05 -24.73 24.67
CA GLY A 97 2.59 -25.75 23.73
C GLY A 97 2.75 -27.17 24.23
N LYS A 98 1.99 -28.11 23.64
CA LYS A 98 1.94 -29.52 24.06
C LYS A 98 2.57 -30.46 23.04
N GLY A 99 3.52 -31.26 23.50
CA GLY A 99 4.21 -32.26 22.67
C GLY A 99 5.29 -31.63 21.79
N ALA A 100 6.28 -32.44 21.41
CA ALA A 100 7.58 -31.95 20.92
C ALA A 100 7.50 -31.02 19.69
N HIS A 101 6.56 -31.24 18.76
CA HIS A 101 6.43 -30.40 17.56
C HIS A 101 5.68 -29.08 17.78
N ALA A 102 4.80 -29.01 18.78
CA ALA A 102 3.99 -27.82 19.05
C ALA A 102 4.58 -26.95 20.17
N LYS A 103 5.72 -27.36 20.74
CA LYS A 103 6.45 -26.54 21.71
C LYS A 103 6.85 -25.21 21.07
N HIS A 104 6.72 -24.12 21.81
CA HIS A 104 7.01 -22.77 21.38
C HIS A 104 7.38 -21.91 22.60
N VAL A 105 7.93 -20.73 22.35
CA VAL A 105 8.28 -19.76 23.38
C VAL A 105 7.02 -19.03 23.87
N PRO A 106 6.85 -18.81 25.19
CA PRO A 106 5.81 -17.94 25.72
C PRO A 106 5.80 -16.55 25.07
N GLU A 107 4.65 -16.11 24.58
CA GLU A 107 4.51 -14.86 23.82
C GLU A 107 5.01 -13.62 24.57
N PHE A 108 4.81 -13.56 25.89
CA PHE A 108 5.27 -12.44 26.71
C PHE A 108 6.80 -12.27 26.73
N LEU A 109 7.58 -13.31 26.39
CA LEU A 109 9.05 -13.22 26.37
C LEU A 109 9.57 -12.29 25.26
N PHE A 110 8.80 -12.02 24.22
CA PHE A 110 9.16 -11.05 23.17
C PHE A 110 9.17 -9.60 23.68
N GLU A 111 8.36 -9.30 24.70
CA GLU A 111 8.33 -8.01 25.37
C GLU A 111 9.23 -7.96 26.63
N ALA A 112 9.51 -9.13 27.22
CA ALA A 112 10.22 -9.26 28.48
C ALA A 112 11.68 -8.80 28.43
N PRO A 113 12.23 -8.24 29.54
CA PRO A 113 13.64 -7.91 29.65
C PRO A 113 14.59 -9.06 29.30
N LYS A 114 15.81 -8.70 28.88
CA LYS A 114 16.84 -9.67 28.45
C LYS A 114 17.08 -10.79 29.46
N GLU A 115 17.02 -10.49 30.75
CA GLU A 115 17.22 -11.44 31.85
C GLU A 115 16.22 -12.60 31.81
N TYR A 116 14.96 -12.33 31.43
CA TYR A 116 13.89 -13.33 31.36
C TYR A 116 14.14 -14.30 30.22
N PHE A 117 14.55 -13.79 29.05
CA PHE A 117 14.96 -14.61 27.93
C PHE A 117 16.18 -15.48 28.28
N ILE A 118 17.18 -14.92 28.97
CA ILE A 118 18.38 -15.68 29.36
C ILE A 118 18.00 -16.85 30.28
N GLU A 119 17.14 -16.62 31.27
CA GLU A 119 16.73 -17.67 32.19
C GLU A 119 15.85 -18.73 31.51
N PHE A 120 14.94 -18.33 30.62
CA PHE A 120 14.23 -19.29 29.75
C PHE A 120 15.18 -20.15 28.93
N PHE A 121 16.13 -19.50 28.25
CA PHE A 121 17.11 -20.19 27.43
C PHE A 121 18.02 -21.10 28.27
N ARG A 122 18.33 -20.72 29.52
CA ARG A 122 19.08 -21.56 30.47
C ARG A 122 18.35 -22.85 30.79
N GLY A 123 17.06 -22.77 31.12
CA GLY A 123 16.24 -23.97 31.37
C GLY A 123 16.10 -24.86 30.14
N TYR A 124 15.90 -24.26 28.96
CA TYR A 124 15.81 -25.01 27.71
C TYR A 124 17.14 -25.70 27.37
N PHE A 125 18.26 -24.97 27.46
CA PHE A 125 19.59 -25.50 27.19
C PHE A 125 20.03 -26.58 28.19
N ALA A 126 19.55 -26.55 29.43
CA ALA A 126 19.87 -27.58 30.41
C ALA A 126 19.37 -28.99 30.03
N GLY A 127 18.30 -29.09 29.21
CA GLY A 127 17.83 -30.38 28.68
C GLY A 127 18.37 -30.68 27.27
N ASP A 128 18.07 -29.81 26.31
CA ASP A 128 18.34 -30.06 24.88
C ASP A 128 19.67 -29.44 24.37
N GLY A 129 20.48 -28.89 25.26
CA GLY A 129 21.69 -28.16 24.93
C GLY A 129 22.96 -29.00 24.89
N TYR A 130 23.88 -28.61 24.01
CA TYR A 130 25.22 -29.17 23.89
C TYR A 130 26.26 -28.05 23.78
N GLN A 131 27.34 -28.15 24.56
CA GLN A 131 28.47 -27.23 24.50
C GLN A 131 29.73 -27.96 24.05
N ASP A 132 30.36 -27.48 22.98
CA ASP A 132 31.66 -27.99 22.53
C ASP A 132 32.80 -27.39 23.39
N LYS A 133 33.95 -28.06 23.40
CA LYS A 133 35.20 -27.65 24.07
C LYS A 133 35.67 -26.24 23.70
N LYS A 134 35.28 -25.74 22.52
CA LYS A 134 35.59 -24.38 22.03
C LYS A 134 34.65 -23.28 22.57
N GLY A 135 33.64 -23.64 23.37
CA GLY A 135 32.66 -22.70 23.93
C GLY A 135 31.51 -22.34 22.98
N LYS A 136 31.40 -23.04 21.85
CA LYS A 136 30.23 -22.99 20.96
C LYS A 136 29.09 -23.78 21.62
N ILE A 137 27.88 -23.24 21.60
CA ILE A 137 26.70 -23.92 22.13
C ILE A 137 25.67 -24.15 21.03
N GLU A 138 24.99 -25.29 21.11
CA GLU A 138 23.94 -25.71 20.20
C GLU A 138 22.76 -26.29 20.99
N ALA A 139 21.54 -26.06 20.54
CA ALA A 139 20.33 -26.68 21.08
C ALA A 139 19.48 -27.22 19.92
N THR A 140 18.84 -28.37 20.10
CA THR A 140 18.12 -29.06 19.02
C THR A 140 16.66 -29.27 19.40
N SER A 141 15.74 -29.10 18.46
CA SER A 141 14.33 -29.45 18.63
C SER A 141 13.71 -29.95 17.33
N VAL A 142 12.66 -30.76 17.44
CA VAL A 142 11.77 -31.11 16.31
C VAL A 142 10.70 -30.04 16.06
N SER A 143 10.52 -29.08 16.97
CA SER A 143 9.69 -27.90 16.73
C SER A 143 10.48 -26.85 15.95
N LYS A 144 10.14 -26.68 14.67
CA LYS A 144 10.66 -25.57 13.85
C LYS A 144 10.33 -24.22 14.47
N ARG A 145 9.09 -24.07 14.97
CA ARG A 145 8.57 -22.84 15.57
C ARG A 145 9.42 -22.41 16.76
N LEU A 146 9.69 -23.33 17.68
CA LEU A 146 10.51 -23.05 18.87
C LEU A 146 11.91 -22.55 18.50
N ILE A 147 12.59 -23.24 17.57
CA ILE A 147 13.95 -22.86 17.15
C ILE A 147 13.96 -21.49 16.47
N LEU A 148 12.96 -21.19 15.64
CA LEU A 148 12.81 -19.88 15.01
C LEU A 148 12.54 -18.77 16.03
N GLU A 149 11.63 -18.99 16.98
CA GLU A 149 11.30 -18.02 18.02
C GLU A 149 12.52 -17.76 18.93
N LEU A 150 13.25 -18.80 19.33
CA LEU A 150 14.51 -18.67 20.06
C LEU A 150 15.58 -17.93 19.23
N HIS A 151 15.65 -18.19 17.92
CA HIS A 151 16.53 -17.46 17.02
C HIS A 151 16.19 -15.97 16.99
N TRP A 152 14.91 -15.61 16.83
CA TRP A 152 14.43 -14.24 16.84
C TRP A 152 14.70 -13.53 18.16
N LEU A 153 14.33 -14.15 19.30
CA LEU A 153 14.60 -13.59 20.62
C LEU A 153 16.08 -13.35 20.86
N SER A 154 16.93 -14.31 20.46
CA SER A 154 18.38 -14.15 20.53
C SER A 154 18.84 -12.90 19.78
N ARG A 155 18.36 -12.71 18.55
CA ARG A 155 18.70 -11.56 17.71
C ARG A 155 18.18 -10.25 18.31
N MET A 156 16.94 -10.23 18.83
CA MET A 156 16.35 -9.08 19.52
C MET A 156 17.17 -8.64 20.74
N HIS A 157 17.75 -9.59 21.47
CA HIS A 157 18.59 -9.33 22.64
C HIS A 157 20.08 -9.16 22.32
N GLY A 158 20.43 -9.07 21.03
CA GLY A 158 21.76 -8.73 20.55
C GLY A 158 22.72 -9.93 20.45
N PHE A 159 22.22 -11.16 20.41
CA PHE A 159 23.01 -12.38 20.21
C PHE A 159 22.89 -12.87 18.77
N LYS A 160 24.03 -12.96 18.06
CA LYS A 160 24.08 -13.60 16.74
C LYS A 160 24.01 -15.11 16.92
N SER A 161 22.88 -15.68 16.53
CA SER A 161 22.65 -17.12 16.40
C SER A 161 22.55 -17.53 14.93
N PHE A 162 22.78 -18.81 14.65
CA PHE A 162 22.49 -19.44 13.36
C PHE A 162 21.55 -20.62 13.60
N PHE A 163 20.76 -21.00 12.59
CA PHE A 163 19.95 -22.21 12.67
C PHE A 163 20.00 -22.98 11.36
N HIS A 164 19.87 -24.30 11.42
CA HIS A 164 19.75 -25.14 10.23
C HIS A 164 18.92 -26.39 10.55
N SER A 165 18.33 -27.01 9.53
CA SER A 165 17.67 -28.31 9.66
C SER A 165 18.64 -29.45 9.37
N PHE A 166 18.33 -30.65 9.86
CA PHE A 166 19.00 -31.89 9.48
C PHE A 166 18.03 -33.07 9.64
N ALA A 167 18.20 -34.12 8.83
CA ALA A 167 17.42 -35.34 8.92
C ALA A 167 17.96 -36.23 10.04
N VAL A 168 17.09 -36.68 10.93
CA VAL A 168 17.41 -37.69 11.94
C VAL A 168 17.02 -39.05 11.36
N PRO A 169 18.00 -39.93 11.05
CA PRO A 169 17.72 -41.21 10.40
C PRO A 169 16.87 -42.12 11.30
N ALA A 170 15.98 -42.89 10.67
CA ALA A 170 15.20 -43.92 11.36
C ALA A 170 16.13 -44.98 11.97
N GLY A 171 15.83 -45.48 13.18
CA GLY A 171 16.56 -46.64 13.70
C GLY A 171 16.71 -46.77 15.22
N ARG A 172 16.38 -45.75 16.03
CA ARG A 172 16.31 -45.95 17.49
C ARG A 172 15.04 -46.71 17.86
N THR A 173 15.17 -48.00 18.15
CA THR A 173 14.15 -48.82 18.82
C THR A 173 14.29 -48.66 20.33
N ILE A 174 13.32 -48.04 20.98
CA ILE A 174 13.24 -47.97 22.44
C ILE A 174 12.39 -49.15 22.91
N ASN A 175 12.94 -50.01 23.78
CA ASN A 175 12.25 -51.13 24.45
C ASN A 175 11.39 -52.01 23.51
N ASN A 176 11.96 -52.51 22.41
CA ASN A 176 11.24 -53.33 21.40
C ASN A 176 9.99 -52.67 20.79
N GLY A 177 9.87 -51.34 20.87
CA GLY A 177 8.82 -50.56 20.21
C GLY A 177 9.07 -50.34 18.72
N LYS A 178 8.09 -49.73 18.04
CA LYS A 178 8.23 -49.37 16.61
C LYS A 178 9.45 -48.45 16.41
N PRO A 179 10.26 -48.66 15.37
CA PRO A 179 11.38 -47.77 15.06
C PRO A 179 10.86 -46.36 14.84
N LEU A 180 11.53 -45.37 15.43
CA LEU A 180 11.19 -43.96 15.21
C LEU A 180 11.29 -43.65 13.72
N SER A 181 10.27 -42.97 13.18
CA SER A 181 10.25 -42.50 11.80
C SER A 181 11.33 -41.45 11.58
N GLU A 182 11.88 -41.41 10.37
CA GLU A 182 12.75 -40.30 9.95
C GLU A 182 12.03 -38.97 10.22
N THR A 183 12.72 -38.05 10.90
CA THR A 183 12.15 -36.77 11.32
C THR A 183 13.15 -35.66 11.05
N ILE A 184 12.65 -34.51 10.59
CA ILE A 184 13.47 -33.31 10.41
C ILE A 184 13.60 -32.62 11.78
N ALA A 185 14.84 -32.47 12.25
CA ALA A 185 15.15 -31.69 13.43
C ALA A 185 15.80 -30.36 13.04
N TRP A 186 15.67 -29.38 13.92
CA TRP A 186 16.17 -28.03 13.76
C TRP A 186 17.19 -27.76 14.86
N ARG A 187 18.33 -27.19 14.49
CA ARG A 187 19.40 -26.83 15.40
C ARG A 187 19.54 -25.33 15.46
N LEU A 188 19.56 -24.78 16.67
CA LEU A 188 19.98 -23.41 16.97
C LEU A 188 21.41 -23.45 17.51
N GLY A 189 22.27 -22.55 17.06
CA GLY A 189 23.63 -22.47 17.58
C GLY A 189 24.15 -21.03 17.72
N PHE A 190 25.13 -20.90 18.60
CA PHE A 190 25.77 -19.63 18.94
C PHE A 190 27.29 -19.78 18.92
N GLY A 191 27.97 -18.77 18.37
CA GLY A 191 29.42 -18.67 18.48
C GLY A 191 29.87 -18.38 19.92
N LYS A 192 31.13 -18.64 20.24
CA LYS A 192 31.74 -18.43 21.58
C LYS A 192 31.45 -17.04 22.16
N THR A 193 31.55 -16.00 21.34
CA THR A 193 31.37 -14.59 21.76
C THR A 193 29.90 -14.14 21.75
N GLN A 194 28.97 -15.03 21.40
CA GLN A 194 27.55 -14.74 21.23
C GLN A 194 26.68 -15.69 22.07
N ASN A 195 27.28 -16.42 23.00
CA ASN A 195 26.63 -17.35 23.90
C ASN A 195 25.73 -16.59 24.90
N PRO A 196 24.39 -16.80 24.92
CA PRO A 196 23.50 -16.12 25.85
C PRO A 196 23.67 -16.52 27.32
N LEU A 197 24.30 -17.67 27.60
CA LEU A 197 24.48 -18.23 28.95
C LEU A 197 25.74 -17.72 29.66
N HIS A 198 26.64 -17.06 28.92
CA HIS A 198 27.83 -16.44 29.47
C HIS A 198 27.81 -14.93 29.22
N PRO A 199 28.19 -14.10 30.21
CA PRO A 199 28.37 -12.68 29.99
C PRO A 199 29.50 -12.48 28.98
N ALA A 200 29.20 -11.91 27.80
CA ALA A 200 30.23 -11.60 26.83
C ALA A 200 31.14 -10.48 27.36
N CYS A 201 32.43 -10.79 27.52
CA CYS A 201 33.49 -9.78 27.49
C CYS A 201 33.61 -9.30 26.04
N GLY A 202 32.98 -8.17 25.70
CA GLY A 202 33.02 -7.58 24.37
C GLY A 202 31.80 -6.70 24.06
N LYS A 203 32.05 -5.49 23.51
CA LYS A 203 31.08 -4.40 23.27
C LYS A 203 29.68 -4.91 22.87
N GLN A 204 28.64 -4.46 23.59
CA GLN A 204 27.24 -4.57 23.17
C GLN A 204 27.11 -4.04 21.74
N SER A 205 27.03 -4.93 20.75
CA SER A 205 27.05 -4.50 19.35
C SER A 205 25.67 -4.08 18.83
N VAL A 206 24.58 -4.24 19.60
CA VAL A 206 23.24 -3.85 19.15
C VAL A 206 22.36 -3.40 20.32
N LYS A 207 21.70 -2.24 20.17
CA LYS A 207 20.65 -1.77 21.10
C LYS A 207 19.41 -2.64 20.94
N ARG A 208 18.77 -3.00 22.06
CA ARG A 208 17.52 -3.77 22.11
C ARG A 208 16.40 -3.01 21.39
N ALA A 209 15.63 -3.70 20.54
CA ALA A 209 14.38 -3.17 20.00
C ALA A 209 13.30 -3.17 21.10
N LYS A 210 12.55 -2.08 21.24
CA LYS A 210 11.47 -1.94 22.25
C LYS A 210 10.12 -2.04 21.55
N ILE A 211 9.34 -3.06 21.89
CA ILE A 211 7.94 -3.22 21.44
C ILE A 211 7.09 -2.17 22.15
N ILE A 212 6.24 -1.46 21.41
CA ILE A 212 5.44 -0.33 21.92
C ILE A 212 3.94 -0.72 21.97
N LYS A 213 3.50 -1.70 21.17
CA LYS A 213 2.14 -2.24 21.11
C LYS A 213 2.13 -3.57 20.35
N ILE A 214 1.26 -4.52 20.71
CA ILE A 214 1.00 -5.77 19.99
C ILE A 214 -0.51 -5.90 19.72
N THR A 215 -0.89 -6.33 18.51
CA THR A 215 -2.29 -6.67 18.19
C THR A 215 -2.37 -7.95 17.36
N LYS A 216 -3.27 -8.87 17.71
CA LYS A 216 -3.39 -10.20 17.07
C LYS A 216 -4.69 -10.32 16.28
N LYS A 217 -4.61 -10.76 15.02
CA LYS A 217 -5.76 -11.15 14.17
C LYS A 217 -5.46 -12.46 13.46
N ALA A 218 -6.49 -13.27 13.16
CA ALA A 218 -6.32 -14.54 12.46
C ALA A 218 -6.02 -14.31 10.97
N PHE A 219 -5.13 -15.14 10.40
CA PHE A 219 -4.73 -15.04 9.00
C PHE A 219 -4.45 -16.43 8.39
N ASP A 220 -5.13 -16.71 7.27
CA ASP A 220 -5.26 -18.06 6.70
C ASP A 220 -4.71 -18.10 5.25
N GLY A 221 -3.72 -17.26 4.92
CA GLY A 221 -3.20 -17.10 3.55
C GLY A 221 -1.67 -17.06 3.43
N TYR A 222 -1.19 -16.93 2.19
CA TYR A 222 0.17 -16.49 1.86
C TYR A 222 0.25 -14.96 1.99
N VAL A 223 1.33 -14.41 2.56
CA VAL A 223 1.59 -12.96 2.54
C VAL A 223 2.69 -12.65 1.54
N TYR A 224 2.30 -12.00 0.45
CA TYR A 224 3.15 -11.07 -0.27
C TYR A 224 2.79 -9.67 0.23
N ASP A 225 3.78 -8.91 0.71
CA ASP A 225 3.53 -7.55 1.20
C ASP A 225 3.93 -6.52 0.15
N PHE A 226 2.91 -6.04 -0.55
CA PHE A 226 2.89 -4.81 -1.32
C PHE A 226 1.60 -4.07 -0.89
N CYS A 227 1.60 -3.27 0.20
CA CYS A 227 0.94 -1.94 0.30
C CYS A 227 0.63 -1.44 1.74
N GLY A 228 0.73 -0.11 1.94
CA GLY A 228 -0.22 0.70 2.75
C GLY A 228 0.12 0.97 4.22
N CYS A 229 -0.08 2.22 4.65
CA CYS A 229 0.31 2.82 5.94
C CYS A 229 -0.29 2.19 7.22
N GLU A 230 -1.06 1.10 7.13
CA GLU A 230 -1.81 0.56 8.28
C GLU A 230 -1.52 -0.92 8.61
N ASN A 231 -0.64 -1.61 7.87
CA ASN A 231 -0.30 -3.00 8.19
C ASN A 231 1.16 -3.16 8.59
N GLU A 232 1.37 -3.97 9.63
CA GLU A 232 2.68 -4.33 10.17
C GLU A 232 3.49 -5.08 9.11
N ALA A 233 4.71 -4.59 8.87
CA ALA A 233 5.70 -5.24 8.04
C ALA A 233 5.96 -6.69 8.50
N PHE A 234 5.76 -7.65 7.61
CA PHE A 234 6.06 -9.05 7.89
C PHE A 234 7.57 -9.33 7.78
N PHE A 235 8.20 -9.74 8.90
CA PHE A 235 9.57 -10.24 8.90
C PHE A 235 9.56 -11.78 8.74
N GLY A 236 9.82 -12.27 7.53
CA GLY A 236 9.99 -13.71 7.26
C GLY A 236 11.28 -14.00 6.47
N GLY A 237 11.93 -15.13 6.74
CA GLY A 237 13.13 -15.61 6.02
C GLY A 237 14.47 -15.39 6.74
N GLU A 238 15.56 -15.94 6.18
CA GLU A 238 16.94 -15.79 6.71
C GLU A 238 17.49 -14.35 6.56
N THR A 239 16.97 -13.61 5.57
CA THR A 239 17.22 -12.19 5.31
C THR A 239 15.93 -11.51 4.84
N PRO A 240 15.15 -10.87 5.74
CA PRO A 240 13.92 -10.20 5.33
C PRO A 240 14.23 -8.93 4.52
N LEU A 241 13.55 -8.76 3.39
CA LEU A 241 13.53 -7.53 2.60
C LEU A 241 12.23 -6.76 2.91
N LEU A 242 12.35 -5.49 3.29
CA LEU A 242 11.21 -4.63 3.60
C LEU A 242 10.92 -3.69 2.42
N LEU A 243 9.70 -3.75 1.89
CA LEU A 243 9.19 -2.89 0.82
C LEU A 243 7.98 -2.10 1.36
N HIS A 244 7.86 -0.84 0.97
CA HIS A 244 6.70 0.00 1.31
C HIS A 244 6.43 1.01 0.20
N ASN A 245 5.17 1.42 0.03
CA ASN A 245 4.75 2.44 -0.92
C ASN A 245 4.08 3.61 -0.21
N THR A 246 4.25 4.82 -0.74
CA THR A 246 3.53 6.01 -0.26
C THR A 246 3.36 7.00 -1.41
N ASN A 247 2.18 7.62 -1.49
CA ASN A 247 1.94 8.76 -2.38
C ASN A 247 2.41 10.08 -1.75
N ARG A 248 2.78 10.05 -0.47
CA ARG A 248 3.21 11.20 0.33
C ARG A 248 4.54 10.88 1.02
N PRO A 249 5.67 10.92 0.30
CA PRO A 249 6.98 10.75 0.92
C PRO A 249 7.35 11.91 1.86
N ASP A 250 6.70 13.06 1.70
CA ASP A 250 6.86 14.28 2.50
C ASP A 250 6.40 14.14 3.96
N VAL A 251 5.43 13.27 4.25
CA VAL A 251 4.91 13.08 5.61
C VAL A 251 5.66 12.01 6.41
N LEU A 252 6.58 11.28 5.77
CA LEU A 252 7.33 10.23 6.44
C LEU A 252 8.37 10.85 7.38
N ASP A 253 8.46 10.31 8.60
CA ASP A 253 9.50 10.70 9.55
C ASP A 253 10.88 10.50 8.90
N PRO A 254 11.73 11.54 8.81
CA PRO A 254 13.08 11.44 8.26
C PRO A 254 13.94 10.35 8.92
N ALA A 255 13.63 9.97 10.16
CA ALA A 255 14.27 8.85 10.83
C ALA A 255 14.06 7.53 10.09
N LEU A 256 12.90 7.29 9.48
CA LEU A 256 12.60 6.07 8.70
C LEU A 256 13.46 5.97 7.44
N LEU A 257 13.94 7.09 6.93
CA LEU A 257 14.68 7.22 5.67
C LEU A 257 16.20 7.12 5.85
N ARG A 258 16.66 6.88 7.08
CA ARG A 258 18.09 6.73 7.40
C ARG A 258 18.63 5.37 6.94
N PRO A 259 19.94 5.27 6.62
CA PRO A 259 20.58 4.02 6.24
C PRO A 259 20.27 2.85 7.19
N GLY A 260 19.96 1.66 6.63
CA GLY A 260 19.57 0.48 7.39
C GLY A 260 18.08 0.39 7.76
N ARG A 261 17.24 1.28 7.20
CA ARG A 261 15.76 1.27 7.28
C ARG A 261 15.18 1.30 5.86
N PHE A 262 14.44 2.34 5.48
CA PHE A 262 14.08 2.62 4.08
C PHE A 262 15.17 3.46 3.42
N ASP A 263 16.32 2.83 3.19
CA ASP A 263 17.50 3.48 2.64
C ASP A 263 17.49 3.56 1.10
N ARG A 264 16.56 2.87 0.44
CA ARG A 264 16.33 2.92 -1.00
C ARG A 264 14.92 3.40 -1.32
N ARG A 265 14.83 4.26 -2.33
CA ARG A 265 13.58 4.72 -2.92
C ARG A 265 13.55 4.34 -4.38
N ILE A 266 12.43 3.79 -4.80
CA ILE A 266 12.12 3.53 -6.21
C ILE A 266 10.89 4.36 -6.51
N VAL A 267 11.03 5.32 -7.40
CA VAL A 267 9.91 6.14 -7.87
C VAL A 267 9.22 5.35 -8.97
N VAL A 268 7.89 5.22 -8.85
CA VAL A 268 7.04 4.64 -9.89
C VAL A 268 6.24 5.79 -10.46
N ASP A 269 6.69 6.30 -11.60
CA ASP A 269 6.06 7.43 -12.28
C ASP A 269 4.76 7.02 -12.99
N GLN A 270 4.00 8.00 -13.46
CA GLN A 270 2.83 7.74 -14.29
C GLN A 270 3.24 7.10 -15.63
N PRO A 271 2.46 6.13 -16.13
CA PRO A 271 2.82 5.41 -17.36
C PRO A 271 2.67 6.32 -18.58
N ASP A 272 3.66 6.28 -19.46
CA ASP A 272 3.66 6.86 -20.80
C ASP A 272 2.83 6.02 -21.79
N ILE A 273 2.63 6.52 -23.02
CA ILE A 273 1.72 5.91 -24.02
C ILE A 273 1.98 4.41 -24.20
N LYS A 274 3.25 4.00 -24.33
CA LYS A 274 3.64 2.59 -24.52
C LYS A 274 3.35 1.75 -23.28
N ASP A 275 3.64 2.29 -22.11
CA ASP A 275 3.36 1.64 -20.84
C ASP A 275 1.86 1.43 -20.63
N ARG A 276 1.04 2.44 -20.96
CA ARG A 276 -0.43 2.33 -20.93
C ARG A 276 -0.93 1.25 -21.89
N GLU A 277 -0.36 1.15 -23.10
CA GLU A 277 -0.70 0.10 -24.07
C GLU A 277 -0.40 -1.30 -23.50
N GLU A 278 0.77 -1.51 -22.90
CA GLU A 278 1.15 -2.79 -22.29
C GLU A 278 0.29 -3.12 -21.06
N ILE A 279 -0.02 -2.13 -20.21
CA ILE A 279 -0.93 -2.30 -19.07
C ILE A 279 -2.33 -2.72 -19.57
N LEU A 280 -2.86 -2.05 -20.60
CA LEU A 280 -4.14 -2.42 -21.21
C LEU A 280 -4.11 -3.86 -21.74
N LYS A 281 -3.02 -4.28 -22.40
CA LYS A 281 -2.85 -5.68 -22.86
C LYS A 281 -2.87 -6.67 -21.70
N VAL A 282 -2.30 -6.34 -20.55
CA VAL A 282 -2.36 -7.19 -19.34
C VAL A 282 -3.81 -7.32 -18.84
N HIS A 283 -4.52 -6.21 -18.65
CA HIS A 283 -5.90 -6.23 -18.16
C HIS A 283 -6.93 -6.76 -19.17
N ALA A 284 -6.54 -6.86 -20.45
CA ALA A 284 -7.29 -7.45 -21.55
C ALA A 284 -7.24 -8.99 -21.58
N ARG A 285 -6.22 -9.65 -21.03
CA ARG A 285 -5.97 -11.10 -21.21
C ARG A 285 -7.17 -12.00 -20.86
N ASN A 286 -7.90 -11.65 -19.81
CA ASN A 286 -9.01 -12.44 -19.30
C ASN A 286 -10.39 -11.95 -19.79
N LYS A 287 -10.43 -11.13 -20.84
CA LYS A 287 -11.67 -10.53 -21.36
C LYS A 287 -11.89 -10.90 -22.84
N PRO A 288 -13.11 -11.28 -23.23
CA PRO A 288 -13.40 -11.61 -24.63
C PRO A 288 -13.44 -10.31 -25.46
N LEU A 289 -12.34 -9.98 -26.12
CA LEU A 289 -12.24 -8.79 -26.97
C LEU A 289 -12.53 -9.12 -28.43
N SER A 290 -13.06 -8.13 -29.14
CA SER A 290 -13.20 -8.17 -30.58
C SER A 290 -11.90 -7.69 -31.26
N LYS A 291 -11.71 -8.05 -32.54
CA LYS A 291 -10.45 -7.79 -33.28
C LYS A 291 -10.25 -6.32 -33.63
N ASP A 292 -11.28 -5.49 -33.49
CA ASP A 292 -11.31 -4.06 -33.78
C ASP A 292 -10.78 -3.18 -32.63
N VAL A 293 -10.46 -3.76 -31.47
CA VAL A 293 -9.94 -2.99 -30.34
C VAL A 293 -8.47 -2.64 -30.59
N ASP A 294 -8.21 -1.34 -30.74
CA ASP A 294 -6.88 -0.77 -30.93
C ASP A 294 -6.39 -0.15 -29.61
N PHE A 295 -5.45 -0.84 -28.94
CA PHE A 295 -4.89 -0.39 -27.68
C PHE A 295 -4.00 0.86 -27.81
N GLU A 296 -3.37 1.07 -28.95
CA GLU A 296 -2.53 2.25 -29.18
C GLU A 296 -3.42 3.50 -29.20
N LYS A 297 -4.56 3.42 -29.90
CA LYS A 297 -5.56 4.49 -29.91
C LYS A 297 -6.12 4.77 -28.51
N VAL A 298 -6.43 3.71 -27.75
CA VAL A 298 -6.94 3.85 -26.37
C VAL A 298 -5.89 4.48 -25.46
N ALA A 299 -4.63 4.06 -25.55
CA ALA A 299 -3.53 4.58 -24.74
C ALA A 299 -3.28 6.09 -24.97
N ARG A 300 -3.50 6.58 -26.20
CA ARG A 300 -3.44 8.02 -26.51
C ARG A 300 -4.62 8.79 -25.92
N GLN A 301 -5.81 8.18 -25.90
CA GLN A 301 -7.02 8.78 -25.32
C GLN A 301 -7.02 8.81 -23.78
N THR A 302 -6.18 7.98 -23.14
CA THR A 302 -6.08 7.84 -21.68
C THR A 302 -4.85 8.53 -21.10
N SER A 303 -4.43 9.68 -21.66
CA SER A 303 -3.31 10.45 -21.09
C SER A 303 -3.60 10.81 -19.62
N GLY A 304 -2.60 10.62 -18.76
CA GLY A 304 -2.70 10.80 -17.31
C GLY A 304 -3.35 9.66 -16.52
N PHE A 305 -3.83 8.59 -17.18
CA PHE A 305 -4.39 7.44 -16.48
C PHE A 305 -3.30 6.61 -15.83
N VAL A 306 -3.53 6.17 -14.59
CA VAL A 306 -2.66 5.19 -13.92
C VAL A 306 -3.15 3.76 -14.17
N GLY A 307 -2.34 2.75 -13.79
CA GLY A 307 -2.69 1.35 -14.04
C GLY A 307 -4.07 0.93 -13.48
N ALA A 308 -4.43 1.44 -12.31
CA ALA A 308 -5.76 1.19 -11.72
C ALA A 308 -6.91 1.78 -12.54
N ASP A 309 -6.71 2.96 -13.16
CA ASP A 309 -7.73 3.59 -14.01
C ASP A 309 -7.93 2.79 -15.31
N LEU A 310 -6.83 2.30 -15.90
CA LEU A 310 -6.86 1.45 -17.10
C LEU A 310 -7.52 0.09 -16.82
N GLU A 311 -7.27 -0.49 -15.64
CA GLU A 311 -7.98 -1.69 -15.19
C GLU A 311 -9.48 -1.44 -15.08
N ASN A 312 -9.87 -0.35 -14.41
CA ASN A 312 -11.26 0.02 -14.21
C ASN A 312 -11.97 0.27 -15.55
N LEU A 313 -11.32 0.99 -16.47
CA LEU A 313 -11.79 1.21 -17.84
C LEU A 313 -12.09 -0.10 -18.56
N MET A 314 -11.16 -1.07 -18.52
CA MET A 314 -11.36 -2.36 -19.19
C MET A 314 -12.47 -3.19 -18.54
N ASN A 315 -12.64 -3.09 -17.22
CA ASN A 315 -13.73 -3.75 -16.51
C ASN A 315 -15.09 -3.12 -16.86
N GLU A 316 -15.16 -1.79 -16.93
CA GLU A 316 -16.36 -1.07 -17.33
C GLU A 316 -16.77 -1.37 -18.78
N ALA A 317 -15.79 -1.52 -19.68
CA ALA A 317 -16.05 -1.92 -21.06
C ALA A 317 -16.67 -3.32 -21.14
N ALA A 318 -16.20 -4.26 -20.30
CA ALA A 318 -16.77 -5.60 -20.20
C ALA A 318 -18.20 -5.59 -19.64
N ILE A 319 -18.44 -4.80 -18.58
CA ILE A 319 -19.79 -4.63 -18.00
C ILE A 319 -20.75 -4.04 -19.03
N LEU A 320 -20.31 -3.03 -19.81
CA LEU A 320 -21.12 -2.41 -20.84
C LEU A 320 -21.45 -3.38 -21.97
N ALA A 321 -20.47 -4.16 -22.43
CA ALA A 321 -20.70 -5.21 -23.43
C ALA A 321 -21.73 -6.24 -22.94
N ALA A 322 -21.61 -6.69 -21.68
CA ALA A 322 -22.55 -7.62 -21.07
C ALA A 322 -23.96 -7.03 -20.97
N ARG A 323 -24.10 -5.75 -20.58
CA ARG A 323 -25.39 -5.04 -20.55
C ARG A 323 -26.05 -4.96 -21.93
N HIS A 324 -25.25 -4.87 -22.99
CA HIS A 324 -25.73 -4.87 -24.37
C HIS A 324 -25.93 -6.28 -24.95
N ASN A 325 -25.85 -7.33 -24.12
CA ASN A 325 -25.92 -8.74 -24.52
C ASN A 325 -24.89 -9.11 -25.61
N LYS A 326 -23.73 -8.43 -25.65
CA LYS A 326 -22.64 -8.74 -26.58
C LYS A 326 -21.74 -9.82 -25.99
N LYS A 327 -21.30 -10.76 -26.84
CA LYS A 327 -20.35 -11.81 -26.46
C LYS A 327 -18.90 -11.35 -26.38
N LYS A 328 -18.57 -10.21 -27.00
CA LYS A 328 -17.23 -9.63 -27.06
C LYS A 328 -17.29 -8.12 -26.82
N VAL A 329 -16.26 -7.59 -26.18
CA VAL A 329 -16.03 -6.15 -25.99
C VAL A 329 -15.43 -5.57 -27.27
N GLY A 330 -16.11 -4.61 -27.89
CA GLY A 330 -15.63 -3.90 -29.08
C GLY A 330 -15.08 -2.51 -28.76
N MET A 331 -14.53 -1.83 -29.77
CA MET A 331 -13.91 -0.51 -29.58
C MET A 331 -14.89 0.53 -29.02
N LYS A 332 -16.16 0.48 -29.44
CA LYS A 332 -17.22 1.40 -28.96
C LYS A 332 -17.45 1.30 -27.46
N GLU A 333 -17.40 0.08 -26.90
CA GLU A 333 -17.58 -0.12 -25.46
C GLU A 333 -16.37 0.39 -24.68
N VAL A 334 -15.17 0.25 -25.24
CA VAL A 334 -13.94 0.78 -24.66
C VAL A 334 -13.96 2.31 -24.68
N GLU A 335 -14.26 2.92 -25.83
CA GLU A 335 -14.37 4.38 -25.97
C GLU A 335 -15.40 4.96 -24.98
N HIS A 336 -16.59 4.35 -24.86
CA HIS A 336 -17.59 4.78 -23.88
C HIS A 336 -17.11 4.66 -22.43
N SER A 337 -16.26 3.67 -22.14
CA SER A 337 -15.73 3.43 -20.80
C SER A 337 -14.66 4.42 -20.42
N ILE A 338 -13.85 4.90 -21.38
CA ILE A 338 -12.93 6.03 -21.18
C ILE A 338 -13.71 7.25 -20.67
N GLU A 339 -14.81 7.61 -21.35
CA GLU A 339 -15.62 8.77 -20.96
C GLU A 339 -16.28 8.57 -19.60
N LYS A 340 -16.72 7.34 -19.30
CA LYS A 340 -17.32 7.01 -18.01
C LYS A 340 -16.32 7.11 -16.86
N VAL A 341 -15.08 6.63 -17.04
CA VAL A 341 -14.06 6.70 -15.99
C VAL A 341 -13.61 8.14 -15.77
N LEU A 342 -13.45 8.92 -16.85
CA LEU A 342 -13.00 10.31 -16.76
C LEU A 342 -14.08 11.26 -16.21
N MET A 343 -15.32 11.13 -16.66
CA MET A 343 -16.38 12.14 -16.44
C MET A 343 -17.57 11.60 -15.64
N GLY A 344 -17.60 10.31 -15.35
CA GLY A 344 -18.73 9.65 -14.72
C GLY A 344 -19.81 9.18 -15.71
N PRO A 345 -20.89 8.55 -15.19
CA PRO A 345 -21.93 7.97 -16.01
C PRO A 345 -22.76 9.03 -16.75
N GLU A 346 -23.26 8.65 -17.93
CA GLU A 346 -24.20 9.44 -18.73
C GLU A 346 -25.54 9.62 -18.00
N ARG A 347 -26.06 10.85 -17.97
CA ARG A 347 -27.29 11.18 -17.23
C ARG A 347 -28.50 11.31 -18.16
N LYS A 348 -29.08 10.16 -18.52
CA LYS A 348 -30.29 10.11 -19.38
C LYS A 348 -31.54 10.73 -18.76
N SER A 349 -31.59 10.89 -17.43
CA SER A 349 -32.76 11.42 -16.72
C SER A 349 -32.82 12.94 -16.63
N LYS A 350 -31.70 13.64 -16.87
CA LYS A 350 -31.67 15.11 -16.83
C LYS A 350 -31.96 15.65 -18.22
N VAL A 351 -33.23 15.86 -18.53
CA VAL A 351 -33.64 16.50 -19.78
C VAL A 351 -33.34 17.99 -19.67
N LEU A 352 -32.30 18.45 -20.37
CA LEU A 352 -31.99 19.87 -20.51
C LEU A 352 -33.09 20.58 -21.29
N SER A 353 -33.45 21.79 -20.87
CA SER A 353 -34.32 22.67 -21.65
C SER A 353 -33.67 23.02 -22.99
N LYS A 354 -34.47 23.40 -23.99
CA LYS A 354 -33.94 23.79 -25.30
C LYS A 354 -32.91 24.92 -25.19
N ARG A 355 -33.17 25.90 -24.31
CA ARG A 355 -32.25 27.01 -24.04
C ARG A 355 -30.95 26.55 -23.41
N GLU A 356 -30.98 25.62 -22.44
CA GLU A 356 -29.75 25.07 -21.84
C GLU A 356 -28.94 24.24 -22.85
N LYS A 357 -29.61 23.47 -23.72
CA LYS A 357 -28.94 22.76 -24.82
C LYS A 357 -28.26 23.74 -25.79
N ASP A 358 -28.95 24.81 -26.18
CA ASP A 358 -28.40 25.84 -27.06
C ASP A 358 -27.16 26.48 -26.40
N ILE A 359 -27.26 26.93 -25.15
CA ILE A 359 -26.13 27.52 -24.41
C ILE A 359 -24.95 26.56 -24.36
N THR A 360 -25.19 25.29 -23.99
CA THR A 360 -24.14 24.27 -23.91
C THR A 360 -23.49 24.05 -25.28
N ALA A 361 -24.26 23.98 -26.37
CA ALA A 361 -23.70 23.80 -27.71
C ALA A 361 -22.78 24.96 -28.12
N TYR A 362 -23.21 26.20 -27.92
CA TYR A 362 -22.37 27.36 -28.22
C TYR A 362 -21.14 27.43 -27.31
N HIS A 363 -21.26 27.02 -26.04
CA HIS A 363 -20.15 26.95 -25.10
C HIS A 363 -19.07 25.96 -25.56
N GLU A 364 -19.45 24.71 -25.84
CA GLU A 364 -18.49 23.67 -26.26
C GLU A 364 -17.85 23.99 -27.62
N VAL A 365 -18.63 24.51 -28.58
CA VAL A 365 -18.07 24.96 -29.85
C VAL A 365 -17.13 26.16 -29.66
N GLY A 366 -17.39 27.01 -28.66
CA GLY A 366 -16.51 28.11 -28.28
C GLY A 366 -15.10 27.61 -27.92
N HIS A 367 -15.01 26.63 -27.04
CA HIS A 367 -13.73 25.98 -26.72
C HIS A 367 -13.06 25.39 -27.96
N ALA A 368 -13.79 24.56 -28.72
CA ALA A 368 -13.25 23.85 -29.87
C ALA A 368 -12.72 24.79 -30.97
N LEU A 369 -13.46 25.86 -31.27
CA LEU A 369 -13.12 26.82 -32.31
C LEU A 369 -11.92 27.69 -31.92
N VAL A 370 -11.86 28.16 -30.65
CA VAL A 370 -10.72 28.94 -30.18
C VAL A 370 -9.45 28.10 -30.13
N ALA A 371 -9.56 26.85 -29.67
CA ALA A 371 -8.43 25.92 -29.69
C ALA A 371 -7.91 25.66 -31.10
N TYR A 372 -8.79 25.37 -32.06
CA TYR A 372 -8.40 25.09 -33.44
C TYR A 372 -7.71 26.28 -34.12
N MET A 373 -8.19 27.50 -33.86
CA MET A 373 -7.64 28.73 -34.44
C MET A 373 -6.37 29.23 -33.75
N THR A 374 -6.04 28.70 -32.57
CA THR A 374 -4.89 29.17 -31.78
C THR A 374 -3.71 28.21 -31.91
N PRO A 375 -2.58 28.64 -32.51
CA PRO A 375 -1.38 27.82 -32.56
C PRO A 375 -0.90 27.43 -31.17
N GLY A 376 -0.59 26.14 -30.99
CA GLY A 376 -0.10 25.59 -29.72
C GLY A 376 -1.16 24.87 -28.89
N CYS A 377 -2.45 25.06 -29.13
CA CYS A 377 -3.48 24.23 -28.49
C CYS A 377 -3.40 22.78 -28.97
N ASP A 378 -3.82 21.85 -28.10
CA ASP A 378 -3.97 20.45 -28.51
C ASP A 378 -5.18 20.31 -29.45
N PRO A 379 -5.11 19.38 -30.43
CA PRO A 379 -6.15 19.23 -31.42
C PRO A 379 -7.46 18.71 -30.79
N VAL A 380 -8.58 19.22 -31.29
CA VAL A 380 -9.93 18.76 -30.92
C VAL A 380 -10.11 17.32 -31.39
N HIS A 381 -10.47 16.44 -30.45
CA HIS A 381 -10.79 15.05 -30.71
C HIS A 381 -12.30 14.82 -30.85
N LYS A 382 -13.08 15.44 -29.97
CA LYS A 382 -14.53 15.23 -29.90
C LYS A 382 -15.21 16.41 -29.20
N VAL A 383 -16.39 16.81 -29.66
CA VAL A 383 -17.25 17.81 -29.02
C VAL A 383 -18.60 17.16 -28.74
N SER A 384 -19.15 17.28 -27.53
CA SER A 384 -20.44 16.67 -27.17
C SER A 384 -21.25 17.51 -26.19
N ILE A 385 -22.57 17.53 -26.36
CA ILE A 385 -23.53 18.15 -25.42
C ILE A 385 -24.26 17.11 -24.57
N ILE A 386 -23.77 15.86 -24.56
CA ILE A 386 -24.34 14.79 -23.74
C ILE A 386 -23.82 14.93 -22.32
N SER A 387 -24.73 15.18 -21.37
CA SER A 387 -24.35 15.39 -19.97
C SER A 387 -23.80 14.11 -19.30
N ARG A 388 -22.63 14.23 -18.68
CA ARG A 388 -21.91 13.15 -17.96
C ARG A 388 -21.47 13.65 -16.59
N GLY A 389 -21.76 12.86 -15.55
CA GLY A 389 -21.42 13.23 -14.17
C GLY A 389 -21.91 14.63 -13.77
N MET A 390 -20.96 15.54 -13.51
CA MET A 390 -21.24 16.94 -13.19
C MET A 390 -21.24 17.88 -14.41
N ALA A 391 -20.69 17.45 -15.55
CA ALA A 391 -20.58 18.24 -16.76
C ALA A 391 -21.86 18.18 -17.62
N LEU A 392 -22.24 19.32 -18.21
CA LEU A 392 -23.41 19.43 -19.11
C LEU A 392 -23.05 19.11 -20.57
N GLY A 393 -21.84 19.46 -20.98
CA GLY A 393 -21.20 19.13 -22.25
C GLY A 393 -19.68 18.99 -22.03
N VAL A 394 -18.96 18.60 -23.08
CA VAL A 394 -17.50 18.53 -23.03
C VAL A 394 -16.86 18.67 -24.41
N THR A 395 -15.73 19.37 -24.43
CA THR A 395 -14.81 19.44 -25.56
C THR A 395 -13.53 18.70 -25.18
N TRP A 396 -13.25 17.63 -25.92
CA TRP A 396 -12.13 16.76 -25.65
C TRP A 396 -10.96 17.10 -26.57
N PHE A 397 -9.83 17.44 -25.96
CA PHE A 397 -8.56 17.65 -26.65
C PHE A 397 -7.68 16.41 -26.49
N MET A 398 -6.93 16.05 -27.54
CA MET A 398 -6.02 14.90 -27.51
C MET A 398 -4.61 15.34 -27.90
N PRO A 399 -3.65 15.37 -26.96
CA PRO A 399 -2.26 15.65 -27.27
C PRO A 399 -1.70 14.66 -28.30
N GLU A 400 -0.82 15.13 -29.18
CA GLU A 400 -0.13 14.26 -30.14
C GLU A 400 1.04 13.50 -29.49
N GLU A 401 1.62 14.08 -28.43
CA GLU A 401 2.76 13.54 -27.68
C GLU A 401 2.59 13.84 -26.18
N ASP A 402 2.98 12.90 -25.31
CA ASP A 402 3.08 13.15 -23.87
C ASP A 402 4.33 14.04 -23.62
N LYS A 403 4.12 15.35 -23.44
CA LYS A 403 5.19 16.34 -23.21
C LYS A 403 5.38 16.61 -21.72
N HIS A 404 6.63 16.73 -21.31
CA HIS A 404 7.00 17.11 -19.93
C HIS A 404 7.41 18.58 -19.79
N LEU A 405 7.58 19.29 -20.90
CA LEU A 405 7.99 20.68 -20.94
C LEU A 405 6.97 21.51 -21.73
N TYR A 406 6.48 22.59 -21.13
CA TYR A 406 5.47 23.47 -21.71
C TYR A 406 5.99 24.91 -21.81
N SER A 407 5.78 25.55 -22.96
CA SER A 407 6.18 26.94 -23.18
C SER A 407 5.12 27.92 -22.66
N LYS A 408 5.52 29.18 -22.42
CA LYS A 408 4.58 30.26 -22.10
C LYS A 408 3.47 30.39 -23.15
N SER A 409 3.82 30.26 -24.43
CA SER A 409 2.84 30.36 -25.53
C SER A 409 1.80 29.25 -25.51
N LYS A 410 2.16 28.03 -25.05
CA LYS A 410 1.23 26.91 -24.87
C LYS A 410 0.21 27.24 -23.79
N PHE A 411 0.65 27.73 -22.63
CA PHE A 411 -0.26 28.13 -21.56
C PHE A 411 -1.16 29.31 -21.97
N GLU A 412 -0.62 30.32 -22.66
CA GLU A 412 -1.45 31.42 -23.19
C GLU A 412 -2.49 30.93 -24.21
N ALA A 413 -2.18 29.90 -25.00
CA ALA A 413 -3.12 29.27 -25.92
C ALA A 413 -4.22 28.49 -25.17
N GLU A 414 -3.82 27.73 -24.16
CA GLU A 414 -4.74 26.97 -23.29
C GLU A 414 -5.69 27.88 -22.51
N LEU A 415 -5.19 28.99 -21.96
CA LEU A 415 -6.01 30.01 -21.30
C LEU A 415 -7.06 30.58 -22.27
N ALA A 416 -6.68 30.89 -23.52
CA ALA A 416 -7.63 31.38 -24.52
C ALA A 416 -8.70 30.33 -24.83
N SER A 417 -8.31 29.06 -24.95
CA SER A 417 -9.24 27.94 -25.17
C SER A 417 -10.22 27.78 -24.00
N LEU A 418 -9.75 27.82 -22.75
CA LEU A 418 -10.60 27.71 -21.55
C LEU A 418 -11.60 28.86 -21.44
N LEU A 419 -11.24 30.06 -21.86
CA LEU A 419 -12.18 31.19 -21.89
C LEU A 419 -13.12 31.17 -23.09
N GLY A 420 -12.87 30.31 -24.10
CA GLY A 420 -13.66 30.22 -25.31
C GLY A 420 -15.14 29.96 -25.08
N GLY A 421 -15.49 29.06 -24.14
CA GLY A 421 -16.89 28.79 -23.78
C GLY A 421 -17.60 30.00 -23.19
N TYR A 422 -16.98 30.64 -22.18
CA TYR A 422 -17.49 31.86 -21.54
C TYR A 422 -17.71 33.00 -22.56
N VAL A 423 -16.72 33.27 -23.41
CA VAL A 423 -16.80 34.36 -24.40
C VAL A 423 -17.85 34.04 -25.48
N SER A 424 -17.98 32.77 -25.87
CA SER A 424 -19.01 32.34 -26.83
C SER A 424 -20.42 32.58 -26.30
N GLU A 425 -20.66 32.28 -25.02
CA GLU A 425 -21.92 32.59 -24.34
C GLU A 425 -22.20 34.09 -24.35
N GLU A 426 -21.22 34.91 -23.94
CA GLU A 426 -21.36 36.36 -23.88
C GLU A 426 -21.66 36.98 -25.25
N LEU A 427 -20.97 36.54 -26.31
CA LEU A 427 -21.16 37.07 -27.66
C LEU A 427 -22.49 36.66 -28.30
N THR A 428 -23.02 35.49 -27.94
CA THR A 428 -24.22 34.91 -28.56
C THR A 428 -25.49 35.28 -27.80
N PHE A 429 -25.47 35.18 -26.47
CA PHE A 429 -26.64 35.39 -25.60
C PHE A 429 -26.61 36.74 -24.87
N GLY A 430 -25.49 37.46 -24.91
CA GLY A 430 -25.30 38.73 -24.23
C GLY A 430 -24.79 38.56 -22.80
N ARG A 431 -24.14 39.62 -22.30
CA ARG A 431 -23.45 39.61 -20.98
C ARG A 431 -24.37 39.32 -19.79
N GLU A 432 -25.63 39.72 -19.85
CA GLU A 432 -26.59 39.46 -18.77
C GLU A 432 -27.08 37.99 -18.73
N ASN A 433 -26.82 37.22 -19.79
CA ASN A 433 -27.25 35.83 -19.90
C ASN A 433 -26.10 34.82 -19.77
N VAL A 434 -24.90 35.28 -19.39
CA VAL A 434 -23.77 34.40 -19.10
C VAL A 434 -24.12 33.49 -17.92
N THR A 435 -23.84 32.20 -18.07
CA THR A 435 -24.28 31.18 -17.10
C THR A 435 -23.20 30.78 -16.10
N THR A 436 -23.57 29.97 -15.12
CA THR A 436 -22.64 29.35 -14.16
C THR A 436 -21.88 28.16 -14.74
N GLY A 437 -22.13 27.77 -16.00
CA GLY A 437 -21.49 26.62 -16.66
C GLY A 437 -19.98 26.77 -16.78
N ALA A 438 -19.48 27.99 -16.99
CA ALA A 438 -18.06 28.28 -17.16
C ALA A 438 -17.23 28.29 -15.85
N SER A 439 -17.81 27.96 -14.69
CA SER A 439 -17.13 28.11 -13.39
C SER A 439 -15.84 27.29 -13.29
N ASN A 440 -15.88 26.03 -13.74
CA ASN A 440 -14.73 25.12 -13.74
C ASN A 440 -13.62 25.59 -14.70
N ASP A 441 -13.99 26.17 -15.85
CA ASP A 441 -13.01 26.68 -16.81
C ASP A 441 -12.33 27.95 -16.30
N LEU A 442 -13.09 28.84 -15.64
CA LEU A 442 -12.55 30.01 -14.97
C LEU A 442 -11.61 29.65 -13.82
N GLU A 443 -11.98 28.64 -13.02
CA GLU A 443 -11.12 28.12 -11.95
C GLU A 443 -9.81 27.58 -12.50
N ARG A 444 -9.87 26.71 -13.51
CA ARG A 444 -8.70 26.16 -14.19
C ARG A 444 -7.82 27.21 -14.84
N ALA A 445 -8.43 28.16 -15.56
CA ALA A 445 -7.69 29.26 -16.19
C ALA A 445 -6.97 30.11 -15.13
N THR A 446 -7.64 30.41 -14.02
CA THR A 446 -7.05 31.16 -12.91
C THR A 446 -5.89 30.39 -12.25
N GLU A 447 -6.03 29.07 -12.08
CA GLU A 447 -4.97 28.24 -11.51
C GLU A 447 -3.74 28.19 -12.41
N ILE A 448 -3.92 28.01 -13.72
CA ILE A 448 -2.83 28.03 -14.70
C ILE A 448 -2.13 29.39 -14.69
N ALA A 449 -2.89 30.48 -14.78
CA ALA A 449 -2.35 31.83 -14.73
C ALA A 449 -1.58 32.08 -13.43
N ARG A 450 -2.09 31.61 -12.29
CA ARG A 450 -1.38 31.68 -11.00
C ARG A 450 -0.05 30.92 -11.05
N LYS A 451 -0.03 29.67 -11.55
CA LYS A 451 1.21 28.87 -11.68
C LYS A 451 2.22 29.52 -12.63
N MET A 452 1.77 30.11 -13.73
CA MET A 452 2.62 30.88 -14.65
C MET A 452 3.36 32.02 -13.93
N VAL A 453 2.66 32.71 -13.02
CA VAL A 453 3.23 33.85 -12.26
C VAL A 453 4.08 33.36 -11.09
N THR A 454 3.61 32.40 -10.30
CA THR A 454 4.23 32.07 -9.00
C THR A 454 5.24 30.94 -9.05
N MET A 455 5.18 30.04 -10.03
CA MET A 455 6.05 28.85 -10.08
C MET A 455 6.95 28.84 -11.31
N TYR A 456 6.43 29.24 -12.47
CA TYR A 456 7.15 29.13 -13.73
C TYR A 456 7.93 30.38 -14.11
N GLY A 457 7.75 31.49 -13.38
CA GLY A 457 8.48 32.73 -13.64
C GLY A 457 8.17 33.33 -15.03
N MET A 458 6.95 33.14 -15.53
CA MET A 458 6.53 33.57 -16.87
C MET A 458 5.93 34.98 -16.92
N SER A 459 5.89 35.68 -15.78
CA SER A 459 5.36 37.02 -15.60
C SER A 459 6.46 38.09 -15.63
N GLU A 460 6.07 39.36 -15.59
CA GLU A 460 7.02 40.49 -15.50
C GLU A 460 7.69 40.59 -14.12
N LEU A 461 7.24 39.80 -13.13
CA LEU A 461 7.88 39.68 -11.82
C LEU A 461 9.21 38.94 -11.86
N GLY A 462 9.52 38.31 -13.00
CA GLY A 462 10.79 37.63 -13.25
C GLY A 462 10.81 36.17 -12.81
N PRO A 463 11.96 35.50 -12.96
CA PRO A 463 12.12 34.07 -12.73
C PRO A 463 12.30 33.74 -11.23
N VAL A 464 11.33 34.13 -10.41
CA VAL A 464 11.32 33.91 -8.96
C VAL A 464 10.12 33.04 -8.57
N ILE A 465 10.32 32.12 -7.64
CA ILE A 465 9.22 31.31 -7.07
C ILE A 465 8.58 32.10 -5.92
N TYR A 466 7.26 32.33 -6.02
CA TYR A 466 6.46 33.01 -5.02
C TYR A 466 5.57 32.02 -4.28
N GLY A 467 5.80 31.88 -2.96
CA GLY A 467 5.09 30.93 -2.11
C GLY A 467 5.89 29.64 -1.90
N ASP A 468 5.66 28.98 -0.76
CA ASP A 468 6.37 27.75 -0.40
C ASP A 468 5.58 26.54 -0.90
N HIS A 469 6.16 25.78 -1.82
CA HIS A 469 5.61 24.48 -2.21
C HIS A 469 6.13 23.34 -1.33
N HIS A 470 7.20 23.56 -0.55
CA HIS A 470 7.90 22.51 0.18
C HIS A 470 8.58 23.02 1.46
N ARG A 471 7.79 23.27 2.50
CA ARG A 471 8.29 23.11 3.88
C ARG A 471 7.58 21.97 4.58
N GLU A 472 8.39 21.09 5.14
CA GLU A 472 8.02 20.02 6.04
C GLU A 472 6.94 20.51 7.01
N ILE A 473 5.78 19.85 6.99
CA ILE A 473 4.70 20.07 7.95
C ILE A 473 5.21 19.52 9.28
N PHE A 474 6.01 20.33 9.99
CA PHE A 474 6.46 20.02 11.33
C PHE A 474 5.22 20.06 12.24
N LEU A 475 4.97 18.97 12.97
CA LEU A 475 3.84 18.85 13.88
C LEU A 475 3.83 20.02 14.87
N GLY A 476 2.82 20.89 14.73
CA GLY A 476 2.46 21.88 15.75
C GLY A 476 2.80 23.33 15.39
N ARG A 477 2.12 23.89 14.38
CA ARG A 477 1.54 25.25 14.37
C ARG A 477 0.88 25.52 13.02
N ASP A 478 -0.40 25.88 13.09
CA ASP A 478 -1.24 26.55 12.08
C ASP A 478 -1.31 25.98 10.66
N PHE A 479 -2.52 25.52 10.30
CA PHE A 479 -2.98 25.16 8.95
C PHE A 479 -3.11 26.39 8.01
N GLY A 480 -2.16 27.32 8.06
CA GLY A 480 -2.12 28.47 7.17
C GLY A 480 -1.05 28.28 6.11
N HIS A 481 -1.41 28.38 4.83
CA HIS A 481 -0.42 28.63 3.78
C HIS A 481 0.36 29.89 4.16
N VAL A 482 1.60 29.75 4.60
CA VAL A 482 2.45 30.90 4.93
C VAL A 482 2.81 31.58 3.61
N ARG A 483 2.20 32.74 3.35
CA ARG A 483 2.59 33.62 2.25
C ARG A 483 3.99 34.16 2.58
N ASN A 484 5.02 33.63 1.90
CA ASN A 484 6.41 34.07 2.07
C ASN A 484 6.73 35.35 1.27
N TYR A 485 5.75 36.20 0.98
CA TYR A 485 5.91 37.42 0.21
C TYR A 485 5.02 38.54 0.75
N SER A 486 5.43 39.79 0.54
CA SER A 486 4.72 40.97 1.04
C SER A 486 3.35 41.14 0.38
N GLU A 487 2.47 41.92 1.02
CA GLU A 487 1.18 42.30 0.43
C GLU A 487 1.33 43.02 -0.91
N GLU A 488 2.38 43.84 -1.06
CA GLU A 488 2.71 44.50 -2.32
C GLU A 488 2.98 43.48 -3.45
N ILE A 489 3.78 42.44 -3.16
CA ILE A 489 4.03 41.37 -4.14
C ILE A 489 2.75 40.57 -4.40
N SER A 490 1.92 40.32 -3.38
CA SER A 490 0.62 39.66 -3.57
C SER A 490 -0.28 40.45 -4.53
N SER A 491 -0.37 41.77 -4.36
CA SER A 491 -1.14 42.65 -5.24
C SER A 491 -0.60 42.63 -6.67
N LYS A 492 0.72 42.59 -6.85
CA LYS A 492 1.35 42.46 -8.17
C LYS A 492 1.07 41.09 -8.81
N ILE A 493 1.10 40.01 -8.03
CA ILE A 493 0.73 38.66 -8.50
C ILE A 493 -0.70 38.65 -9.00
N ASP A 494 -1.64 39.18 -8.23
CA ASP A 494 -3.06 39.21 -8.62
C ASP A 494 -3.28 40.09 -9.87
N SER A 495 -2.53 41.18 -10.00
CA SER A 495 -2.55 42.03 -11.20
C SER A 495 -2.03 41.30 -12.44
N GLU A 496 -0.95 40.52 -12.32
CA GLU A 496 -0.41 39.71 -13.41
C GLU A 496 -1.35 38.57 -13.80
N ILE A 497 -2.01 37.92 -12.83
CA ILE A 497 -3.05 36.91 -13.10
C ILE A 497 -4.18 37.55 -13.91
N HIS A 498 -4.68 38.71 -13.47
CA HIS A 498 -5.74 39.43 -14.17
C HIS A 498 -5.33 39.75 -15.62
N ARG A 499 -4.10 40.24 -15.82
CA ARG A 499 -3.55 40.55 -17.15
C ARG A 499 -3.51 39.33 -18.08
N PHE A 500 -3.10 38.17 -17.59
CA PHE A 500 -3.10 36.94 -18.40
C PHE A 500 -4.51 36.50 -18.79
N ILE A 501 -5.46 36.57 -17.86
CA ILE A 501 -6.87 36.23 -18.11
C ILE A 501 -7.51 37.21 -19.09
N GLU A 502 -7.29 38.52 -18.92
CA GLU A 502 -7.82 39.55 -19.82
C GLU A 502 -7.27 39.41 -21.24
N LYS A 503 -5.96 39.18 -21.38
CA LYS A 503 -5.32 38.93 -22.68
C LYS A 503 -5.92 37.68 -23.37
N ALA A 504 -6.15 36.61 -22.61
CA ALA A 504 -6.76 35.39 -23.12
C ALA A 504 -8.23 35.60 -23.51
N TYR A 505 -8.98 36.37 -22.72
CA TYR A 505 -10.37 36.75 -23.00
C TYR A 505 -10.48 37.55 -24.31
N GLU A 506 -9.67 38.60 -24.47
CA GLU A 506 -9.69 39.43 -25.69
C GLU A 506 -9.28 38.61 -26.93
N LYS A 507 -8.29 37.72 -26.80
CA LYS A 507 -7.89 36.82 -27.88
C LYS A 507 -9.03 35.86 -28.28
N ALA A 508 -9.71 35.25 -27.30
CA ALA A 508 -10.85 34.38 -27.56
C ALA A 508 -11.99 35.15 -28.25
N LYS A 509 -12.27 36.38 -27.78
CA LYS A 509 -13.28 37.28 -28.34
C LYS A 509 -13.00 37.66 -29.78
N ASP A 510 -11.76 38.02 -30.10
CA ASP A 510 -11.33 38.33 -31.45
C ASP A 510 -11.51 37.13 -32.41
N ILE A 511 -11.11 35.94 -31.96
CA ILE A 511 -11.22 34.70 -32.76
C ILE A 511 -12.69 34.36 -33.02
N LEU A 512 -13.53 34.39 -31.98
CA LEU A 512 -14.95 34.05 -32.09
C LEU A 512 -15.71 35.08 -32.94
N ASN A 513 -15.42 36.38 -32.80
CA ASN A 513 -16.02 37.42 -33.64
C ASN A 513 -15.65 37.26 -35.11
N LYS A 514 -14.38 37.00 -35.43
CA LYS A 514 -13.93 36.75 -36.81
C LYS A 514 -14.57 35.50 -37.43
N ASN A 515 -14.94 34.53 -36.60
CA ASN A 515 -15.48 33.23 -37.03
C ASN A 515 -16.95 33.01 -36.63
N LYS A 516 -17.72 34.09 -36.40
CA LYS A 516 -19.10 34.02 -35.89
C LYS A 516 -20.03 33.14 -36.74
N LYS A 517 -19.84 33.13 -38.07
CA LYS A 517 -20.59 32.27 -38.99
C LYS A 517 -20.29 30.79 -38.74
N LYS A 518 -19.01 30.43 -38.60
CA LYS A 518 -18.57 29.05 -38.33
C LYS A 518 -19.01 28.57 -36.95
N LEU A 519 -18.96 29.44 -35.95
CA LEU A 519 -19.49 29.17 -34.61
C LEU A 519 -20.97 28.71 -34.68
N GLY A 520 -21.81 29.47 -35.40
CA GLY A 520 -23.22 29.13 -35.59
C GLY A 520 -23.43 27.83 -36.39
N GLU A 521 -22.71 27.64 -37.50
CA GLU A 521 -22.79 26.42 -38.33
C GLU A 521 -22.48 25.16 -37.51
N ILE A 522 -21.39 25.18 -36.74
CA ILE A 522 -20.96 24.03 -35.93
C ILE A 522 -21.91 23.82 -34.75
N ALA A 523 -22.40 24.89 -34.10
CA ALA A 523 -23.34 24.78 -33.00
C ALA A 523 -24.67 24.15 -33.44
N VAL A 524 -25.21 24.52 -34.61
CA VAL A 524 -26.43 23.90 -35.16
C VAL A 524 -26.19 22.43 -35.45
N ALA A 525 -25.08 22.07 -36.09
CA ALA A 525 -24.75 20.67 -36.34
C ALA A 525 -24.58 19.87 -35.03
N LEU A 526 -24.05 20.49 -33.97
CA LEU A 526 -23.88 19.86 -32.66
C LEU A 526 -25.23 19.65 -31.97
N LEU A 527 -26.19 20.56 -32.12
CA LEU A 527 -27.55 20.40 -31.60
C LEU A 527 -28.31 19.26 -32.32
N GLU A 528 -28.06 19.05 -33.60
CA GLU A 528 -28.67 17.97 -34.39
C GLU A 528 -28.08 16.59 -34.08
N LYS A 529 -26.74 16.49 -33.99
CA LYS A 529 -26.03 15.21 -33.79
C LYS A 529 -25.74 14.87 -32.34
N GLU A 530 -25.88 15.83 -31.43
CA GLU A 530 -25.45 15.81 -30.01
C GLU A 530 -23.94 15.58 -29.79
N THR A 531 -23.20 15.16 -30.81
CA THR A 531 -21.77 14.86 -30.78
C THR A 531 -21.15 15.05 -32.15
N ILE A 532 -19.97 15.67 -32.20
CA ILE A 532 -19.16 15.88 -33.40
C ILE A 532 -17.78 15.27 -33.17
N THR A 533 -17.34 14.41 -34.09
CA THR A 533 -16.00 13.81 -34.10
C THR A 533 -14.95 14.74 -34.71
N ARG A 534 -13.65 14.46 -34.51
CA ARG A 534 -12.56 15.25 -35.10
C ARG A 534 -12.71 15.40 -36.61
N GLU A 535 -12.99 14.32 -37.32
CA GLU A 535 -13.11 14.32 -38.78
C GLU A 535 -14.25 15.22 -39.25
N GLU A 536 -15.41 15.13 -38.57
CA GLU A 536 -16.56 15.99 -38.83
C GLU A 536 -16.28 17.45 -38.50
N PHE A 537 -15.57 17.72 -37.39
CA PHE A 537 -15.18 19.07 -36.99
C PHE A 537 -14.26 19.71 -38.04
N LEU A 538 -13.26 18.97 -38.53
CA LEU A 538 -12.33 19.45 -39.56
C LEU A 538 -13.02 19.69 -40.92
N ALA A 539 -14.08 18.93 -41.24
CA ALA A 539 -14.82 19.09 -42.49
C ALA A 539 -15.45 20.49 -42.64
N PHE A 540 -15.80 21.16 -41.54
CA PHE A 540 -16.32 22.54 -41.56
C PHE A 540 -15.30 23.56 -42.06
N PHE A 541 -14.00 23.27 -42.00
CA PHE A 541 -12.93 24.16 -42.44
C PHE A 541 -12.41 23.81 -43.84
N GLN A 542 -12.55 22.55 -44.27
CA GLN A 542 -12.10 22.09 -45.60
C GLN A 542 -12.99 22.57 -46.76
N GLN A 543 -14.26 22.91 -46.50
CA GLN A 543 -15.18 23.38 -47.55
C GLN A 543 -14.84 24.78 -48.10
N SER A 544 -13.98 25.56 -47.44
CA SER A 544 -13.63 26.92 -47.89
C SER A 544 -12.52 26.98 -48.95
N SER A 545 -11.79 25.90 -49.22
CA SER A 545 -10.72 25.87 -50.22
C SER A 545 -11.14 25.34 -51.61
N ALA A 546 -12.41 24.95 -51.79
CA ALA A 546 -12.90 24.37 -53.05
C ALA A 546 -13.64 25.36 -53.98
N GLN A 547 -13.64 26.67 -53.68
CA GLN A 547 -14.30 27.72 -54.49
C GLN A 547 -13.34 28.69 -55.20
N MET A 548 -12.09 28.28 -55.46
CA MET A 548 -11.26 28.95 -56.48
C MET A 548 -11.15 28.04 -57.70
N THR A 549 -12.17 28.08 -58.56
CA THR A 549 -12.01 27.74 -59.97
C THR A 549 -11.04 28.75 -60.60
N PRO A 550 -10.09 28.33 -61.45
CA PRO A 550 -9.36 29.27 -62.29
C PRO A 550 -10.36 29.83 -63.30
N ALA A 551 -10.56 31.14 -63.27
CA ALA A 551 -11.19 31.85 -64.38
C ALA A 551 -10.14 32.01 -65.50
N THR A 552 -10.55 31.56 -66.69
CA THR A 552 -9.96 31.73 -68.04
C THR A 552 -8.62 31.10 -68.35
#